data_AF-A0A9X3BN25-F1
#
_entry.id   AF-A0A9X3BN25-F1
#
_cell.length_a   1.000
_cell.length_b   1.000
_cell.length_c   1.000
_cell.angle_alpha   90.00
_cell.angle_beta   90.00
_cell.angle_gamma   90.00
#
_symmetry.space_group_name_H-M   'P 1'
#
loop_
_entity.id
_entity.type
_entity.pdbx_description
1 polymer ?
#
loop_
_entity_poly.entity_id
_entity_poly.type
_entity_poly.pdbx_seq_one_letter_code
_entity_poly.pdbx_strand_id
1 'polypeptide(L)'
;MITGAFVARNATHYAAELQAVQHRRDAELQDLLEFRDALVDALHALGEYLFVLRHMVLPHEPAFERIGDTSPDVERRMRHLLPLIGKRERLRNLAIGLLWEDLREATRPVDELIQLLRDDKVIEAFAMHEAHPDMTDELVHLIGERRRELVESYPTSVPMSPLRYWPWTSR
;
A
#
# COMPACT_ATOMS: atom_id res chain seq x y z
N MET A 1 -34.34 12.61 39.86
CA MET A 1 -33.62 13.22 38.72
C MET A 1 -32.22 12.66 38.45
N ILE A 2 -31.67 11.77 39.29
CA ILE A 2 -30.30 11.26 39.11
C ILE A 2 -30.20 10.23 37.97
N THR A 3 -31.23 9.41 37.76
CA THR A 3 -31.30 8.40 36.69
C THR A 3 -31.29 8.98 35.27
N GLY A 4 -31.97 10.11 35.04
CA GLY A 4 -31.96 10.78 33.72
C GLY A 4 -30.59 11.33 33.33
N ALA A 5 -29.84 11.87 34.29
CA ALA A 5 -28.48 12.37 34.06
C ALA A 5 -27.47 11.24 33.78
N PHE A 6 -27.63 10.08 34.42
CA PHE A 6 -26.81 8.89 34.15
C PHE A 6 -27.06 8.29 32.77
N VAL A 7 -28.34 8.16 32.35
CA VAL A 7 -28.69 7.68 31.00
C VAL A 7 -28.16 8.64 29.94
N ALA A 8 -28.31 9.95 30.14
CA ALA A 8 -27.76 10.95 29.22
C ALA A 8 -26.23 10.86 29.11
N ARG A 9 -25.52 10.72 30.25
CA ARG A 9 -24.05 10.61 30.27
C ARG A 9 -23.55 9.33 29.59
N ASN A 10 -24.21 8.21 29.82
CA ASN A 10 -23.86 6.94 29.18
C ASN A 10 -24.17 6.97 27.67
N ALA A 11 -25.27 7.59 27.25
CA ALA A 11 -25.59 7.78 25.84
C ALA A 11 -24.56 8.69 25.13
N THR A 12 -24.12 9.78 25.78
CA THR A 12 -23.07 10.64 25.23
C THR A 12 -21.72 9.93 25.14
N HIS A 13 -21.38 9.08 26.11
CA HIS A 13 -20.15 8.30 26.09
C HIS A 13 -20.18 7.26 24.97
N TYR A 14 -21.29 6.54 24.84
CA TYR A 14 -21.50 5.56 23.77
C TYR A 14 -21.42 6.21 22.38
N ALA A 15 -22.07 7.37 22.20
CA ALA A 15 -22.01 8.11 20.94
C ALA A 15 -20.58 8.55 20.59
N ALA A 16 -19.82 9.03 21.58
CA ALA A 16 -18.42 9.41 21.39
C ALA A 16 -17.52 8.22 21.03
N GLU A 17 -17.71 7.05 21.67
CA GLU A 17 -16.97 5.83 21.35
C GLU A 17 -17.30 5.32 19.95
N LEU A 18 -18.58 5.31 19.56
CA LEU A 18 -19.00 4.90 18.22
C LEU A 18 -18.39 5.82 17.16
N GLN A 19 -18.40 7.13 17.41
CA GLN A 19 -17.80 8.12 16.52
C GLN A 19 -16.28 7.95 16.40
N ALA A 20 -15.58 7.61 17.50
CA ALA A 20 -14.15 7.34 17.45
C ALA A 20 -13.82 6.09 16.62
N VAL A 21 -14.62 5.02 16.74
CA VAL A 21 -14.47 3.80 15.92
C VAL A 21 -14.72 4.11 14.44
N GLN A 22 -15.74 4.91 14.13
CA GLN A 22 -16.02 5.36 12.76
C GLN A 22 -14.85 6.16 12.17
N HIS A 23 -14.36 7.17 12.88
CA HIS A 23 -13.23 7.99 12.42
C HIS A 23 -11.97 7.19 12.19
N ARG A 24 -11.67 6.23 13.07
CA ARG A 24 -10.52 5.34 12.90
C ARG A 24 -10.66 4.51 11.63
N ARG A 25 -11.81 3.87 11.42
CA ARG A 25 -12.05 3.05 10.24
C ARG A 25 -12.03 3.87 8.95
N ASP A 26 -12.54 5.10 8.97
CA ASP A 26 -12.51 5.99 7.82
C ASP A 26 -11.07 6.45 7.50
N ALA A 27 -10.23 6.68 8.52
CA ALA A 27 -8.80 6.93 8.32
C ALA A 27 -8.10 5.69 7.72
N GLU A 28 -8.37 4.49 8.25
CA GLU A 28 -7.81 3.23 7.72
C GLU A 28 -8.23 2.98 6.26
N LEU A 29 -9.47 3.30 5.90
CA LEU A 29 -9.95 3.23 4.53
C LEU A 29 -9.25 4.25 3.64
N GLN A 30 -9.06 5.48 4.11
CA GLN A 30 -8.38 6.53 3.37
C GLN A 30 -6.91 6.16 3.09
N ASP A 31 -6.19 5.65 4.09
CA ASP A 31 -4.81 5.19 3.94
C ASP A 31 -4.71 4.05 2.92
N LEU A 32 -5.64 3.09 2.95
CA LEU A 32 -5.70 1.99 1.99
C LEU A 32 -5.96 2.48 0.55
N LEU A 33 -6.85 3.46 0.39
CA LEU A 33 -7.16 4.05 -0.92
C LEU A 33 -5.99 4.83 -1.47
N GLU A 34 -5.31 5.63 -0.64
CA GLU A 34 -4.12 6.37 -1.06
C GLU A 34 -2.98 5.41 -1.42
N PHE A 35 -2.79 4.35 -0.65
CA PHE A 35 -1.83 3.30 -0.96
C PHE A 35 -2.15 2.61 -2.30
N ARG A 36 -3.40 2.25 -2.55
CA ARG A 36 -3.83 1.67 -3.83
C ARG A 36 -3.50 2.60 -5.00
N ASP A 37 -3.82 3.88 -4.87
CA ASP A 37 -3.60 4.84 -5.95
C ASP A 37 -2.09 5.03 -6.22
N ALA A 38 -1.26 5.04 -5.16
CA ALA A 38 0.19 5.07 -5.30
C ALA A 38 0.76 3.79 -5.93
N LEU A 39 0.17 2.62 -5.62
CA LEU A 39 0.56 1.36 -6.24
C LEU A 39 0.24 1.37 -7.75
N VAL A 40 -0.97 1.78 -8.14
CA VAL A 40 -1.36 1.89 -9.55
C VAL A 40 -0.43 2.84 -10.30
N ASP A 41 -0.11 4.00 -9.72
CA ASP A 41 0.85 4.95 -10.27
C ASP A 41 2.24 4.32 -10.49
N ALA A 42 2.75 3.58 -9.50
CA ALA A 42 4.05 2.94 -9.56
C ALA A 42 4.09 1.83 -10.62
N LEU A 43 3.04 1.01 -10.71
CA LEU A 43 2.91 -0.06 -11.70
C LEU A 43 2.79 0.50 -13.12
N HIS A 44 2.08 1.61 -13.29
CA HIS A 44 2.00 2.30 -14.59
C HIS A 44 3.38 2.79 -15.02
N ALA A 45 4.10 3.48 -14.15
CA ALA A 45 5.46 3.95 -14.41
C ALA A 45 6.44 2.80 -14.67
N LEU A 46 6.28 1.68 -13.97
CA LEU A 46 7.07 0.46 -14.17
C LEU A 46 6.81 -0.13 -15.57
N GLY A 47 5.53 -0.24 -15.97
CA GLY A 47 5.14 -0.70 -17.29
C GLY A 47 5.71 0.17 -18.42
N GLU A 48 5.62 1.51 -18.27
CA GLU A 48 6.24 2.45 -19.22
C GLU A 48 7.76 2.26 -19.31
N TYR A 49 8.43 2.11 -18.17
CA TYR A 49 9.88 1.93 -18.12
C TYR A 49 10.31 0.60 -18.74
N LEU A 50 9.64 -0.50 -18.42
CA LEU A 50 9.91 -1.81 -19.03
C LEU A 50 9.64 -1.81 -20.54
N PHE A 51 8.58 -1.13 -20.98
CA PHE A 51 8.31 -0.93 -22.40
C PHE A 51 9.47 -0.20 -23.07
N VAL A 52 9.95 0.89 -22.48
CA VAL A 52 11.08 1.66 -23.00
C VAL A 52 12.36 0.82 -23.04
N LEU A 53 12.69 0.11 -21.96
CA LEU A 53 13.85 -0.79 -21.90
C LEU A 53 13.84 -1.82 -23.03
N ARG A 54 12.69 -2.46 -23.27
CA ARG A 54 12.53 -3.46 -24.32
C ARG A 54 12.74 -2.90 -25.74
N HIS A 55 12.44 -1.62 -25.96
CA HIS A 55 12.60 -0.96 -27.27
C HIS A 55 13.94 -0.26 -27.44
N MET A 56 14.68 -0.04 -26.34
CA MET A 56 16.02 0.52 -26.37
C MET A 56 17.11 -0.53 -26.51
N VAL A 57 16.89 -1.71 -25.95
CA VAL A 57 17.93 -2.73 -25.85
C VAL A 57 17.38 -4.08 -26.29
N LEU A 58 17.94 -4.65 -27.36
CA LEU A 58 17.65 -6.02 -27.74
C LEU A 58 18.25 -6.94 -26.66
N PRO A 59 17.47 -7.85 -26.04
CA PRO A 59 17.92 -8.66 -24.89
C PRO A 59 19.11 -9.60 -25.15
N HIS A 60 19.72 -9.57 -26.34
CA HIS A 60 20.78 -10.47 -26.79
C HIS A 60 22.07 -9.75 -27.20
N GLU A 61 22.15 -8.42 -27.03
CA GLU A 61 23.38 -7.68 -27.38
C GLU A 61 24.33 -7.52 -26.18
N PRO A 62 25.64 -7.73 -26.35
CA PRO A 62 26.64 -7.43 -25.32
C PRO A 62 26.76 -5.92 -24.99
N ALA A 63 26.04 -5.07 -25.73
CA ALA A 63 25.85 -3.65 -25.42
C ALA A 63 24.88 -3.40 -24.25
N PHE A 64 24.08 -4.41 -23.85
CA PHE A 64 23.17 -4.36 -22.71
C PHE A 64 23.91 -4.07 -21.39
N GLU A 65 25.15 -4.52 -21.27
CA GLU A 65 26.02 -4.33 -20.09
C GLU A 65 26.91 -3.07 -20.18
N ARG A 66 26.97 -2.40 -21.35
CA ARG A 66 27.86 -1.25 -21.61
C ARG A 66 27.09 -0.06 -22.12
N ILE A 67 26.08 0.38 -21.39
CA ILE A 67 25.49 1.69 -21.63
C ILE A 67 26.41 2.73 -20.95
N GLY A 68 27.48 3.08 -21.66
CA GLY A 68 28.40 4.15 -21.27
C GLY A 68 27.73 5.53 -21.30
N ASP A 69 28.15 6.39 -20.37
CA ASP A 69 27.58 7.65 -19.88
C ASP A 69 27.22 8.78 -20.90
N THR A 70 27.17 8.54 -22.20
CA THR A 70 26.97 9.62 -23.20
C THR A 70 26.18 9.21 -24.46
N SER A 71 25.22 8.29 -24.33
CA SER A 71 24.26 7.99 -25.40
C SER A 71 22.91 8.72 -25.16
N PRO A 72 22.21 9.22 -26.22
CA PRO A 72 20.81 9.65 -26.15
C PRO A 72 19.87 8.65 -25.47
N ASP A 73 20.23 7.37 -25.47
CA ASP A 73 19.49 6.30 -24.81
C ASP A 73 19.54 6.38 -23.28
N VAL A 74 20.63 6.90 -22.70
CA VAL A 74 20.74 7.15 -21.24
C VAL A 74 19.78 8.24 -20.81
N GLU A 75 19.75 9.35 -21.54
CA GLU A 75 18.87 10.48 -21.22
C GLU A 75 17.39 10.05 -21.32
N ARG A 76 17.06 9.29 -22.37
CA ARG A 76 15.72 8.76 -22.56
C ARG A 76 15.36 7.73 -21.48
N ARG A 77 16.29 6.85 -21.07
CA ARG A 77 16.09 5.91 -19.94
C ARG A 77 15.86 6.66 -18.63
N MET A 78 16.70 7.64 -18.31
CA MET A 78 16.60 8.45 -17.09
C MET A 78 15.27 9.20 -17.00
N ARG A 79 14.73 9.68 -18.14
CA ARG A 79 13.43 10.34 -18.19
C ARG A 79 12.28 9.46 -17.67
N HIS A 80 12.37 8.14 -17.85
CA HIS A 80 11.35 7.20 -17.38
C HIS A 80 11.71 6.56 -16.03
N LEU A 81 13.00 6.39 -15.73
CA LEU A 81 13.45 5.86 -14.44
C LEU A 81 13.19 6.83 -13.28
N LEU A 82 13.42 8.13 -13.46
CA LEU A 82 13.26 9.12 -12.39
C LEU A 82 11.82 9.19 -11.84
N PRO A 83 10.77 9.26 -12.67
CA PRO A 83 9.39 9.14 -12.20
C PRO A 83 9.14 7.84 -11.44
N LEU A 84 9.61 6.71 -11.95
CA LEU A 84 9.45 5.40 -11.32
C LEU A 84 10.06 5.35 -9.91
N ILE A 85 11.28 5.89 -9.74
CA ILE A 85 11.92 6.00 -8.42
C ILE A 85 11.07 6.86 -7.48
N GLY A 86 10.57 8.01 -7.95
CA GLY A 86 9.70 8.88 -7.14
C GLY A 86 8.41 8.19 -6.71
N LYS A 87 7.77 7.43 -7.61
CA LYS A 87 6.56 6.66 -7.30
C LYS A 87 6.85 5.52 -6.31
N ARG A 88 7.99 4.83 -6.46
CA ARG A 88 8.46 3.81 -5.51
C ARG A 88 8.63 4.39 -4.10
N GLU A 89 9.34 5.51 -3.96
CA GLU A 89 9.55 6.11 -2.64
C GLU A 89 8.23 6.53 -1.99
N ARG A 90 7.28 7.06 -2.77
CA ARG A 90 5.92 7.33 -2.27
C ARG A 90 5.23 6.04 -1.81
N LEU A 91 5.24 5.00 -2.64
CA LEU A 91 4.64 3.71 -2.32
C LEU A 91 5.22 3.11 -1.03
N ARG A 92 6.55 3.14 -0.89
CA ARG A 92 7.26 2.64 0.28
C ARG A 92 6.89 3.41 1.55
N ASN A 93 6.81 4.74 1.48
CA ASN A 93 6.41 5.56 2.61
C ASN A 93 4.97 5.27 3.05
N LEU A 94 4.05 5.09 2.10
CA LEU A 94 2.66 4.71 2.39
C LEU A 94 2.57 3.28 2.96
N ALA A 95 3.35 2.34 2.42
CA ALA A 95 3.40 0.98 2.92
C ALA A 95 3.81 0.92 4.41
N ILE A 96 4.77 1.73 4.84
CA ILE A 96 5.18 1.81 6.26
C ILE A 96 4.01 2.23 7.17
N GLY A 97 3.12 3.10 6.67
CA GLY A 97 1.96 3.60 7.41
C GLY A 97 0.76 2.65 7.43
N LEU A 98 0.72 1.65 6.55
CA LEU A 98 -0.38 0.67 6.55
C LEU A 98 -0.40 -0.12 7.84
N LEU A 99 -1.60 -0.41 8.37
CA LEU A 99 -1.78 -1.32 9.51
C LEU A 99 -1.63 -2.79 9.12
N TRP A 100 -2.01 -3.13 7.90
CA TRP A 100 -2.11 -4.48 7.34
C TRP A 100 -0.73 -5.04 6.94
N GLU A 101 -0.22 -6.01 7.70
CA GLU A 101 1.12 -6.58 7.51
C GLU A 101 1.26 -7.34 6.19
N ASP A 102 0.25 -8.11 5.83
CA ASP A 102 0.13 -8.82 4.58
C ASP A 102 0.26 -7.89 3.36
N LEU A 103 -0.36 -6.71 3.38
CA LEU A 103 -0.18 -5.72 2.31
C LEU A 103 1.26 -5.21 2.24
N ARG A 104 1.91 -4.99 3.39
CA ARG A 104 3.31 -4.55 3.43
C ARG A 104 4.24 -5.62 2.86
N GLU A 105 4.02 -6.89 3.21
CA GLU A 105 4.79 -8.03 2.73
C GLU A 105 4.60 -8.24 1.22
N ALA A 106 3.35 -8.24 0.75
CA ALA A 106 3.02 -8.40 -0.67
C ALA A 106 3.60 -7.29 -1.57
N THR A 107 3.93 -6.12 -1.00
CA THR A 107 4.53 -5.00 -1.75
C THR A 107 6.04 -5.16 -1.96
N ARG A 108 6.72 -5.99 -1.15
CA ARG A 108 8.18 -6.14 -1.21
C ARG A 108 8.71 -6.56 -2.59
N PRO A 109 8.10 -7.53 -3.30
CA PRO A 109 8.59 -7.92 -4.61
C PRO A 109 8.58 -6.76 -5.62
N VAL A 110 7.56 -5.91 -5.57
CA VAL A 110 7.46 -4.72 -6.44
C VAL A 110 8.52 -3.68 -6.05
N ASP A 111 8.75 -3.45 -4.76
CA ASP A 111 9.80 -2.53 -4.29
C ASP A 111 11.20 -2.99 -4.74
N GLU A 112 11.48 -4.28 -4.59
CA GLU A 112 12.76 -4.89 -4.95
C GLU A 112 12.96 -4.91 -6.46
N LEU A 113 11.93 -5.23 -7.25
CA LEU A 113 11.98 -5.15 -8.71
C LEU A 113 12.38 -3.74 -9.17
N ILE A 114 11.73 -2.71 -8.63
CA ILE A 114 12.05 -1.32 -8.99
C ILE A 114 13.46 -0.93 -8.50
N GLN A 115 13.89 -1.44 -7.34
CA GLN A 115 15.24 -1.21 -6.84
C GLN A 115 16.30 -1.84 -7.76
N LEU A 116 16.09 -3.06 -8.25
CA LEU A 116 16.99 -3.70 -9.21
C LEU A 116 17.10 -2.89 -10.51
N LEU A 117 15.96 -2.40 -11.03
CA LEU A 117 15.91 -1.56 -12.22
C LEU A 117 16.64 -0.22 -12.03
N ARG A 118 16.58 0.35 -10.82
CA ARG A 118 17.34 1.53 -10.43
C ARG A 118 18.84 1.26 -10.37
N ASP A 119 19.24 0.11 -9.85
CA ASP A 119 20.65 -0.29 -9.70
C ASP A 119 21.26 -0.84 -10.99
N ASP A 120 20.57 -0.66 -12.12
CA ASP A 120 20.96 -1.16 -13.45
C ASP A 120 21.10 -2.69 -13.56
N LYS A 121 20.43 -3.42 -12.65
CA LYS A 121 20.41 -4.89 -12.61
C LYS A 121 19.22 -5.44 -13.38
N VAL A 122 19.21 -5.17 -14.69
CA VAL A 122 18.05 -5.45 -15.54
C VAL A 122 17.81 -6.96 -15.69
N ILE A 123 18.85 -7.77 -15.78
CA ILE A 123 18.73 -9.24 -15.89
C ILE A 123 18.09 -9.81 -14.62
N GLU A 124 18.56 -9.38 -13.45
CA GLU A 124 18.01 -9.79 -12.17
C GLU A 124 16.56 -9.30 -11.99
N ALA A 125 16.26 -8.09 -12.45
CA ALA A 125 14.89 -7.56 -12.45
C ALA A 125 13.95 -8.42 -13.32
N PHE A 126 14.39 -8.85 -14.50
CA PHE A 126 13.61 -9.77 -15.32
C PHE A 126 13.44 -11.14 -14.66
N ALA A 127 14.51 -11.70 -14.10
CA ALA A 127 14.43 -12.98 -13.38
C ALA A 127 13.48 -12.90 -12.18
N MET A 128 13.48 -11.77 -11.46
CA MET A 128 12.55 -11.51 -10.37
C MET A 128 11.10 -11.42 -10.84
N HIS A 129 10.86 -10.71 -11.96
CA HIS A 129 9.53 -10.64 -12.56
C HIS A 129 9.05 -12.02 -13.01
N GLU A 130 9.92 -12.85 -13.58
CA GLU A 130 9.60 -14.23 -13.97
C GLU A 130 9.34 -15.15 -12.76
N ALA A 131 10.04 -14.93 -11.64
CA ALA A 131 9.82 -15.68 -10.40
C ALA A 131 8.49 -15.32 -9.72
N HIS A 132 7.95 -14.14 -9.98
CA HIS A 132 6.72 -13.63 -9.37
C HIS A 132 5.73 -13.06 -10.41
N PRO A 133 5.26 -13.89 -11.37
CA PRO A 133 4.44 -13.41 -12.49
C PRO A 133 3.11 -12.79 -12.03
N ASP A 134 2.58 -13.27 -10.90
CA ASP A 134 1.27 -12.86 -10.38
C ASP A 134 1.37 -11.79 -9.28
N MET A 135 2.56 -11.22 -9.01
CA MET A 135 2.76 -10.28 -7.89
C MET A 135 1.81 -9.08 -7.93
N THR A 136 1.45 -8.64 -9.14
CA THR A 136 0.56 -7.50 -9.34
C THR A 136 -0.89 -7.86 -9.07
N ASP A 137 -1.31 -9.03 -9.53
CA ASP A 137 -2.66 -9.54 -9.35
C ASP A 137 -2.92 -9.89 -7.88
N GLU A 138 -1.94 -10.49 -7.20
CA GLU A 138 -1.98 -10.77 -5.77
C GLU A 138 -2.17 -9.49 -4.94
N LEU A 139 -1.38 -8.45 -5.21
CA LEU A 139 -1.51 -7.16 -4.54
C LEU A 139 -2.88 -6.50 -4.76
N VAL A 140 -3.36 -6.50 -6.01
CA VAL A 140 -4.68 -5.93 -6.34
C VAL A 140 -5.79 -6.71 -5.64
N HIS A 141 -5.69 -8.04 -5.61
CA HIS A 141 -6.64 -8.90 -4.91
C HIS A 141 -6.67 -8.59 -3.41
N LEU A 142 -5.50 -8.55 -2.78
CA LEU A 142 -5.36 -8.32 -1.34
C LEU A 142 -5.89 -6.95 -0.91
N ILE A 143 -5.61 -5.89 -1.70
CA ILE A 143 -6.21 -4.56 -1.48
C ILE A 143 -7.74 -4.63 -1.58
N GLY A 144 -8.26 -5.37 -2.56
CA GLY A 144 -9.69 -5.58 -2.75
C GLY A 144 -10.34 -6.27 -1.55
N GLU A 145 -9.70 -7.29 -1.00
CA GLU A 145 -10.15 -8.00 0.19
C GLU A 145 -10.14 -7.10 1.43
N ARG A 146 -9.03 -6.42 1.73
CA ARG A 146 -8.93 -5.50 2.88
C ARG A 146 -9.92 -4.35 2.80
N ARG A 147 -10.15 -3.82 1.59
CA ARG A 147 -11.19 -2.81 1.37
C ARG A 147 -12.57 -3.37 1.67
N ARG A 148 -12.88 -4.59 1.22
CA ARG A 148 -14.17 -5.24 1.48
C ARG A 148 -14.36 -5.45 2.99
N GLU A 149 -13.35 -5.96 3.69
CA GLU A 149 -13.38 -6.13 5.15
C GLU A 149 -13.65 -4.81 5.88
N LEU A 150 -12.98 -3.71 5.49
CA LEU A 150 -13.22 -2.38 6.06
C LEU A 150 -14.63 -1.84 5.72
N VAL A 151 -15.22 -2.21 4.58
CA VAL A 151 -16.59 -1.79 4.21
C VAL A 151 -17.65 -2.60 4.94
N GLU A 152 -17.45 -3.91 5.08
CA GLU A 152 -18.39 -4.82 5.72
C GLU A 152 -18.37 -4.71 7.25
N SER A 153 -17.24 -4.30 7.84
CA SER A 153 -17.10 -4.08 9.29
C SER A 153 -17.74 -2.77 9.80
N TYR A 154 -18.73 -2.20 9.09
CA TYR A 154 -19.37 -0.96 9.48
C TYR A 154 -19.93 -1.05 10.90
N PRO A 155 -19.41 -0.25 11.86
CA PRO A 155 -19.78 -0.39 13.26
C PRO A 155 -21.22 0.08 13.45
N THR A 156 -22.12 -0.87 13.72
CA THR A 156 -23.49 -0.61 14.16
C THR A 156 -23.60 -0.55 15.69
N SER A 157 -22.51 -0.91 16.39
CA SER A 157 -22.43 -0.90 17.85
C SER A 157 -21.01 -0.65 18.36
N VAL A 158 -20.87 -0.09 19.56
CA VAL A 158 -19.57 0.03 20.25
C VAL A 158 -19.11 -1.37 20.70
N PRO A 159 -17.87 -1.80 20.42
CA PRO A 159 -17.36 -3.09 20.89
C PRO A 159 -17.41 -3.15 22.42
N MET A 160 -18.14 -4.12 22.97
CA MET A 160 -18.22 -4.33 24.42
C MET A 160 -16.86 -4.78 24.94
N SER A 161 -16.11 -3.85 25.54
CA SER A 161 -14.92 -4.22 26.30
C SER A 161 -15.37 -4.93 27.59
N PRO A 162 -14.96 -6.19 27.85
CA PRO A 162 -15.41 -6.95 29.01
C PRO A 162 -14.96 -6.36 30.37
N LEU A 163 -14.14 -5.30 30.37
CA LEU A 163 -13.56 -4.70 31.57
C LEU A 163 -14.35 -3.55 32.19
N ARG A 164 -15.51 -3.14 31.62
CA ARG A 164 -16.27 -1.98 32.13
C ARG A 164 -17.54 -2.29 32.93
N TYR A 165 -17.91 -3.56 33.09
CA TYR A 165 -19.04 -3.98 33.92
C TYR A 165 -18.57 -4.80 35.12
N TRP A 166 -17.91 -4.15 36.09
CA TRP A 166 -17.93 -4.67 37.47
C TRP A 166 -18.93 -3.83 38.27
N PRO A 167 -20.10 -4.37 38.65
CA PRO A 167 -20.98 -3.67 39.57
C PRO A 167 -20.28 -3.69 40.93
N TRP A 168 -19.97 -2.51 41.46
CA TRP A 168 -19.64 -2.36 42.87
C TRP A 168 -20.86 -2.78 43.70
N THR A 169 -20.92 -4.05 44.10
CA THR A 169 -21.83 -4.49 45.15
C THR A 169 -21.23 -4.06 46.48
N SER A 170 -21.74 -2.95 47.01
CA SER A 170 -21.54 -2.56 48.40
C SER A 170 -22.22 -3.57 49.32
N ARG A 171 -21.44 -4.28 50.13
CA ARG A 171 -21.81 -4.72 51.48
C ARG A 171 -20.59 -4.63 52.38
#